data_AF-A0A9D6D8P6-F1
#
_entry.id   AF-A0A9D6D8P6-F1
#
_cell.length_a   1.000
_cell.length_b   1.000
_cell.length_c   1.000
_cell.angle_alpha   90.00
_cell.angle_beta   90.00
_cell.angle_gamma   90.00
#
_symmetry.space_group_name_H-M   'P 1'
#
loop_
_entity.id
_entity.type
_entity.pdbx_description
1 polymer ?
#
loop_
_entity_poly.entity_id
_entity_poly.type
_entity_poly.pdbx_seq_one_letter_code
_entity_poly.pdbx_strand_id
1 'polypeptide(L)'
;MLRELPPEISRLTEVTVTNLSSLARTTIGLVAGTNPVELDPDYLYRAYRAELTQRGWVTEGGSLRLSIIAANFLEYARLLRFIPELVALPSTIEESKAQIGRLLRPMCSGTHPLRHILIIDWLFGDAGSFIRLYRALPRGLVPSVDDSRADVVSTHEEDKFDAINTKLIQLMKTEGKSARVAAQQLGVDTATIMVWAANCDIEVSRRPKILKGERRSLLIASLRCGMDKDIAAQTYGISIVTVTQVLRSEIGLHEAWKQCRKERERTKAREGWCMLLAEHGNIGIKLLRSLNPAAYAWLYRNDWQWLQQNLPDRGAGKCSVGGARIAWDQRDIALSMAVEAAALAISSINGRSTIRLWQLYQQVPELKAKLSVLDRLPLTQRVIERALNRRSARSHSGDLLG
;
A
#
# COMPACT_ATOMS: atom_id res chain seq x y z
N MET A 1 20.24 33.89 -11.09
CA MET A 1 21.39 32.97 -11.22
C MET A 1 20.89 31.73 -11.94
N LEU A 2 21.19 31.61 -13.24
CA LEU A 2 20.95 30.37 -13.96
C LEU A 2 21.93 29.34 -13.36
N ARG A 3 21.41 28.28 -12.74
CA ARG A 3 22.24 27.14 -12.32
C ARG A 3 22.92 26.59 -13.57
N GLU A 4 24.25 26.55 -13.57
CA GLU A 4 24.97 25.85 -14.62
C GLU A 4 24.47 24.41 -14.67
N LEU A 5 24.11 23.97 -15.87
CA LEU A 5 23.62 22.62 -16.10
C LEU A 5 24.76 21.63 -15.77
N PRO A 6 24.47 20.54 -15.04
CA PRO A 6 25.47 19.53 -14.71
C PRO A 6 26.25 19.07 -15.96
N PRO A 7 27.57 18.85 -15.85
CA PRO A 7 28.42 18.47 -17.00
C PRO A 7 28.00 17.16 -17.66
N GLU A 8 27.20 16.32 -16.98
CA GLU A 8 26.60 15.12 -17.55
C GLU A 8 25.60 15.43 -18.68
N ILE A 9 24.96 16.60 -18.67
CA ILE A 9 24.00 17.05 -19.70
C ILE A 9 24.69 17.33 -21.03
N SER A 10 25.99 17.64 -21.02
CA SER A 10 26.79 17.83 -22.23
C SER A 10 27.05 16.54 -23.02
N ARG A 11 26.67 15.37 -22.48
CA ARG A 11 26.85 14.04 -23.09
C ARG A 11 25.53 13.33 -23.41
N LEU A 12 24.42 14.06 -23.51
CA LEU A 12 23.13 13.47 -23.87
C LEU A 12 23.21 12.84 -25.27
N THR A 13 22.84 11.56 -25.36
CA THR A 13 22.70 10.88 -26.65
C THR A 13 21.40 11.33 -27.34
N GLU A 14 21.36 11.24 -28.67
CA GLU A 14 20.17 11.57 -29.46
C GLU A 14 18.90 10.82 -28.97
N VAL A 15 19.08 9.58 -28.50
CA VAL A 15 18.03 8.75 -27.89
C VAL A 15 17.51 9.37 -26.59
N THR A 16 18.39 9.85 -25.70
CA THR A 16 17.95 10.51 -24.45
C THR A 16 17.19 11.81 -24.71
N VAL A 17 17.65 12.63 -25.66
CA VAL A 17 16.97 13.87 -26.04
C VAL A 17 15.59 13.57 -26.62
N THR A 18 15.47 12.52 -27.43
CA THR A 18 14.18 12.10 -28.01
C THR A 18 13.19 11.65 -26.93
N ASN A 19 13.63 10.85 -25.96
CA ASN A 19 12.77 10.38 -24.87
C ASN A 19 12.34 11.50 -23.92
N LEU A 20 13.25 12.42 -23.59
CA LEU A 20 12.89 13.60 -22.79
C LEU A 20 11.91 14.50 -23.52
N SER A 21 12.10 14.67 -24.83
CA SER A 21 11.17 15.41 -25.68
C SER A 21 9.81 14.71 -25.79
N SER A 22 9.78 13.38 -25.78
CA SER A 22 8.53 12.60 -25.67
C SER A 22 7.84 12.88 -24.35
N LEU A 23 8.55 12.68 -23.24
CA LEU A 23 8.01 12.88 -21.89
C LEU A 23 7.48 14.30 -21.68
N ALA A 24 8.19 15.32 -22.19
CA ALA A 24 7.76 16.70 -22.14
C ALA A 24 6.46 16.93 -22.95
N ARG A 25 6.37 16.42 -24.18
CA ARG A 25 5.16 16.50 -25.00
C ARG A 25 3.99 15.77 -24.36
N THR A 26 4.21 14.58 -23.80
CA THR A 26 3.21 13.82 -23.04
C THR A 26 2.73 14.61 -21.83
N THR A 27 3.64 15.23 -21.07
CA THR A 27 3.28 16.07 -19.92
C THR A 27 2.41 17.26 -20.33
N ILE A 28 2.82 18.00 -21.36
CA ILE A 28 2.06 19.14 -21.89
C ILE A 28 0.69 18.69 -22.38
N GLY A 29 0.63 17.59 -23.14
CA GLY A 29 -0.61 17.03 -23.66
C GLY A 29 -1.57 16.57 -22.57
N LEU A 30 -1.06 16.00 -21.48
CA LEU A 30 -1.88 15.63 -20.31
C LEU A 30 -2.45 16.87 -19.62
N VAL A 31 -1.61 17.89 -19.36
CA VAL A 31 -2.04 19.12 -18.69
C VAL A 31 -3.02 19.93 -19.55
N ALA A 32 -2.83 19.99 -20.86
CA ALA A 32 -3.71 20.71 -21.78
C ALA A 32 -5.00 19.92 -22.11
N GLY A 33 -4.92 18.58 -22.15
CA GLY A 33 -5.99 17.70 -22.60
C GLY A 33 -6.90 17.16 -21.49
N THR A 34 -6.58 17.43 -20.22
CA THR A 34 -7.36 16.96 -19.07
C THR A 34 -7.69 18.11 -18.11
N ASN A 35 -8.90 18.08 -17.56
CA ASN A 35 -9.23 18.92 -16.41
C ASN A 35 -8.81 18.20 -15.12
N PRO A 36 -8.40 18.93 -14.05
CA PRO A 36 -7.94 18.34 -12.78
C PRO A 36 -8.93 17.37 -12.11
N VAL A 37 -10.22 17.45 -12.47
CA VAL A 37 -11.31 16.65 -11.91
C VAL A 37 -11.58 15.36 -12.73
N GLU A 38 -10.94 15.19 -13.89
CA GLU A 38 -11.29 14.14 -14.86
C GLU A 38 -10.55 12.82 -14.65
N LEU A 39 -9.31 12.90 -14.15
CA LEU A 39 -8.46 11.75 -13.83
C LEU A 39 -8.67 11.34 -12.38
N ASP A 40 -9.22 10.15 -12.19
CA ASP A 40 -9.42 9.52 -10.90
C ASP A 40 -8.20 8.63 -10.63
N PRO A 41 -7.37 8.96 -9.62
CA PRO A 41 -6.19 8.17 -9.27
C PRO A 41 -6.51 6.70 -9.01
N ASP A 42 -7.68 6.41 -8.41
CA ASP A 42 -8.12 5.06 -8.11
C ASP A 42 -8.54 4.28 -9.36
N TYR A 43 -8.67 4.96 -10.50
CA TYR A 43 -9.11 4.38 -11.76
C TYR A 43 -7.99 4.27 -12.82
N LEU A 44 -6.85 4.97 -12.62
CA LEU A 44 -5.73 5.01 -13.57
C LEU A 44 -5.15 3.62 -13.87
N TYR A 45 -5.03 2.75 -12.88
CA TYR A 45 -4.44 1.43 -13.05
C TYR A 45 -5.18 0.57 -14.10
N ARG A 46 -6.47 0.81 -14.30
CA ARG A 46 -7.28 0.08 -15.29
C ARG A 46 -6.87 0.40 -16.71
N ALA A 47 -6.57 1.66 -16.99
CA ALA A 47 -6.05 2.06 -18.30
C ALA A 47 -4.69 1.42 -18.56
N TYR A 48 -3.81 1.38 -17.55
CA TYR A 48 -2.51 0.73 -17.68
C TYR A 48 -2.65 -0.77 -17.92
N ARG A 49 -3.52 -1.46 -17.17
CA ARG A 49 -3.77 -2.90 -17.35
C ARG A 49 -4.40 -3.20 -18.70
N ALA A 50 -5.34 -2.38 -19.19
CA ALA A 50 -5.93 -2.57 -20.51
C ALA A 50 -4.88 -2.52 -21.63
N GLU A 51 -3.95 -1.58 -21.55
CA GLU A 51 -2.83 -1.47 -22.49
C GLU A 51 -1.86 -2.66 -22.37
N LEU A 52 -1.56 -3.09 -21.14
CA LEU A 52 -0.73 -4.28 -20.90
C LEU A 52 -1.38 -5.57 -21.41
N THR A 53 -2.71 -5.68 -21.36
CA THR A 53 -3.45 -6.80 -21.93
C THR A 53 -3.32 -6.82 -23.45
N GLN A 54 -3.44 -5.67 -24.12
CA GLN A 54 -3.23 -5.57 -25.57
C GLN A 54 -1.81 -6.01 -25.98
N ARG A 55 -0.82 -5.77 -25.12
CA ARG A 55 0.57 -6.19 -25.30
C ARG A 55 0.85 -7.66 -24.93
N GLY A 56 -0.15 -8.41 -24.47
CA GLY A 56 0.00 -9.82 -24.07
C GLY A 56 0.80 -10.02 -22.78
N TRP A 57 0.88 -9.00 -21.93
CA TRP A 57 1.62 -9.03 -20.65
C TRP A 57 0.71 -9.32 -19.45
N VAL A 58 -0.55 -9.61 -19.71
CA VAL A 58 -1.53 -10.12 -18.76
C VAL A 58 -1.89 -11.54 -19.18
N THR A 59 -2.00 -12.47 -18.23
CA THR A 59 -2.41 -13.85 -18.51
C THR A 59 -3.90 -13.91 -18.85
N GLU A 60 -4.35 -15.02 -19.41
CA GLU A 60 -5.78 -15.28 -19.66
C GLU A 60 -6.62 -15.22 -18.38
N GLY A 61 -6.01 -15.57 -17.23
CA GLY A 61 -6.61 -15.43 -15.89
C GLY A 61 -6.52 -14.04 -15.27
N GLY A 62 -5.99 -13.03 -15.98
CA GLY A 62 -5.91 -11.64 -15.53
C GLY A 62 -4.67 -11.29 -14.69
N SER A 63 -3.78 -12.24 -14.41
CA SER A 63 -2.54 -12.01 -13.65
C SER A 63 -1.49 -11.25 -14.46
N LEU A 64 -0.73 -10.39 -13.79
CA LEU A 64 0.30 -9.57 -14.43
C LEU A 64 1.62 -10.35 -14.58
N ARG A 65 2.22 -10.33 -15.77
CA ARG A 65 3.57 -10.86 -16.00
C ARG A 65 4.64 -9.89 -15.47
N LEU A 66 4.61 -9.62 -14.16
CA LEU A 66 5.34 -8.51 -13.51
C LEU A 66 6.84 -8.53 -13.80
N SER A 67 7.48 -9.70 -13.92
CA SER A 67 8.90 -9.80 -14.26
C SER A 67 9.22 -9.22 -15.65
N ILE A 68 8.38 -9.49 -16.66
CA ILE A 68 8.56 -8.95 -18.02
C ILE A 68 8.26 -7.46 -18.03
N ILE A 69 7.15 -7.06 -17.41
CA ILE A 69 6.71 -5.67 -17.31
C ILE A 69 7.81 -4.81 -16.64
N ALA A 70 8.32 -5.26 -15.50
CA ALA A 70 9.34 -4.54 -14.74
C ALA A 70 10.68 -4.45 -15.49
N ALA A 71 11.07 -5.50 -16.22
CA ALA A 71 12.29 -5.47 -17.04
C ALA A 71 12.18 -4.42 -18.16
N ASN A 72 11.06 -4.41 -18.89
CA ASN A 72 10.82 -3.45 -19.97
C ASN A 72 10.70 -2.00 -19.45
N PHE A 73 10.01 -1.81 -18.32
CA PHE A 73 9.92 -0.48 -17.70
C PHE A 73 11.28 0.01 -17.19
N LEU A 74 12.12 -0.89 -16.67
CA LEU A 74 13.47 -0.54 -16.23
C LEU A 74 14.34 -0.05 -17.40
N GLU A 75 14.26 -0.71 -18.56
CA GLU A 75 14.98 -0.26 -19.76
C GLU A 75 14.57 1.16 -20.17
N TYR A 76 13.28 1.46 -20.18
CA TYR A 76 12.77 2.81 -20.42
C TYR A 76 13.28 3.81 -19.36
N ALA A 77 13.14 3.48 -18.08
CA ALA A 77 13.50 4.37 -16.98
C ALA A 77 15.01 4.69 -16.94
N ARG A 78 15.87 3.74 -17.30
CA ARG A 78 17.33 3.93 -17.34
C ARG A 78 17.76 5.03 -18.29
N LEU A 79 17.02 5.24 -19.39
CA LEU A 79 17.31 6.30 -20.37
C LEU A 79 17.04 7.71 -19.82
N LEU A 80 16.26 7.83 -18.75
CA LEU A 80 15.88 9.11 -18.14
C LEU A 80 16.72 9.43 -16.89
N ARG A 81 17.39 8.43 -16.31
CA ARG A 81 18.21 8.56 -15.09
C ARG A 81 19.49 9.40 -15.24
N PHE A 82 19.86 9.78 -16.46
CA PHE A 82 20.97 10.71 -16.69
C PHE A 82 20.70 12.10 -16.13
N ILE A 83 19.43 12.44 -15.91
CA ILE A 83 19.02 13.66 -15.23
C ILE A 83 19.07 13.42 -13.71
N PRO A 84 19.84 14.22 -12.95
CA PRO A 84 19.94 14.08 -11.48
C PRO A 84 18.58 14.09 -10.77
N GLU A 85 17.64 14.90 -11.25
CA GLU A 85 16.27 15.02 -10.74
C GLU A 85 15.45 13.73 -10.92
N LEU A 86 15.86 12.85 -11.85
CA LEU A 86 15.19 11.59 -12.17
C LEU A 86 15.95 10.36 -11.61
N VAL A 87 16.93 10.56 -10.73
CA VAL A 87 17.67 9.45 -10.09
C VAL A 87 16.76 8.54 -9.25
N ALA A 88 15.61 9.05 -8.79
CA ALA A 88 14.61 8.29 -8.03
C ALA A 88 13.83 7.23 -8.84
N LEU A 89 14.03 7.18 -10.16
CA LEU A 89 13.54 6.10 -11.03
C LEU A 89 14.18 4.76 -10.67
N PRO A 90 13.66 3.60 -11.10
CA PRO A 90 14.26 2.33 -10.74
C PRO A 90 15.64 2.13 -11.39
N SER A 91 16.60 1.61 -10.61
CA SER A 91 17.96 1.22 -11.06
C SER A 91 18.07 -0.28 -11.24
N THR A 92 17.29 -1.02 -10.46
CA THR A 92 17.29 -2.47 -10.36
C THR A 92 15.94 -3.03 -10.78
N ILE A 93 15.92 -4.33 -11.08
CA ILE A 93 14.68 -5.03 -11.44
C ILE A 93 13.73 -5.05 -10.24
N GLU A 94 14.25 -5.19 -9.03
CA GLU A 94 13.50 -5.22 -7.78
C GLU A 94 12.83 -3.88 -7.49
N GLU A 95 13.56 -2.77 -7.67
CA GLU A 95 12.99 -1.42 -7.57
C GLU A 95 11.92 -1.19 -8.64
N SER A 96 12.16 -1.66 -9.87
CA SER A 96 11.19 -1.56 -10.97
C SER A 96 9.91 -2.33 -10.64
N LYS A 97 10.03 -3.59 -10.16
CA LYS A 97 8.90 -4.41 -9.70
C LYS A 97 8.10 -3.70 -8.60
N ALA A 98 8.79 -3.10 -7.62
CA ALA A 98 8.15 -2.39 -6.53
C ALA A 98 7.42 -1.12 -7.00
N GLN A 99 8.00 -0.35 -7.92
CA GLN A 99 7.39 0.87 -8.44
C GLN A 99 6.22 0.57 -9.38
N ILE A 100 6.42 -0.30 -10.38
CA ILE A 100 5.40 -0.62 -11.37
C ILE A 100 4.25 -1.41 -10.75
N GLY A 101 4.55 -2.33 -9.83
CA GLY A 101 3.53 -3.11 -9.13
C GLY A 101 2.55 -2.25 -8.33
N ARG A 102 2.99 -1.09 -7.82
CA ARG A 102 2.11 -0.12 -7.15
C ARG A 102 1.22 0.64 -8.12
N LEU A 103 1.70 0.94 -9.33
CA LEU A 103 0.95 1.68 -10.34
C LEU A 103 -0.12 0.82 -11.04
N LEU A 104 0.08 -0.49 -11.08
CA LEU A 104 -0.80 -1.43 -11.78
C LEU A 104 -1.93 -2.01 -10.92
N ARG A 105 -2.10 -1.49 -9.70
CA ARG A 105 -3.11 -1.96 -8.74
C ARG A 105 -3.92 -0.76 -8.22
N PRO A 106 -5.11 -1.00 -7.65
CA PRO A 106 -5.86 0.03 -6.93
C PRO A 106 -4.95 0.74 -5.92
N MET A 107 -5.02 2.07 -5.85
CA MET A 107 -4.14 2.83 -4.98
C MET A 107 -4.48 2.58 -3.51
N CYS A 108 -3.57 1.98 -2.77
CA CYS A 108 -3.67 1.92 -1.30
C CYS A 108 -2.99 3.12 -0.62
N SER A 109 -2.14 3.85 -1.35
CA SER A 109 -1.38 5.02 -0.89
C SER A 109 -1.07 5.95 -2.06
N GLY A 110 -0.98 7.26 -1.83
CA GLY A 110 -0.66 8.24 -2.87
C GLY A 110 0.67 7.94 -3.59
N THR A 111 0.65 8.00 -4.92
CA THR A 111 1.85 7.86 -5.76
C THR A 111 2.21 9.20 -6.40
N HIS A 112 3.51 9.48 -6.54
CA HIS A 112 3.97 10.75 -7.09
C HIS A 112 3.49 10.93 -8.56
N PRO A 113 2.90 12.07 -8.95
CA PRO A 113 2.34 12.30 -10.30
C PRO A 113 3.31 12.02 -11.44
N LEU A 114 4.60 12.37 -11.26
CA LEU A 114 5.66 12.05 -12.23
C LEU A 114 5.69 10.57 -12.63
N ARG A 115 5.43 9.64 -11.70
CA ARG A 115 5.42 8.20 -12.01
C ARG A 115 4.25 7.81 -12.90
N HIS A 116 3.11 8.50 -12.78
CA HIS A 116 1.98 8.35 -13.69
C HIS A 116 2.30 8.89 -15.08
N ILE A 117 2.95 10.04 -15.16
CA ILE A 117 3.37 10.62 -16.44
C ILE A 117 4.34 9.66 -17.15
N LEU A 118 5.28 9.07 -16.42
CA LEU A 118 6.26 8.14 -16.98
C LEU A 118 5.64 6.83 -17.49
N ILE A 119 4.74 6.22 -16.71
CA ILE A 119 4.07 5.00 -17.18
C ILE A 119 3.14 5.31 -18.36
N ILE A 120 2.54 6.51 -18.41
CA ILE A 120 1.73 6.94 -19.56
C ILE A 120 2.60 7.11 -20.81
N ASP A 121 3.72 7.82 -20.71
CA ASP A 121 4.64 8.00 -21.83
C ASP A 121 5.20 6.65 -22.31
N TRP A 122 5.58 5.75 -21.39
CA TRP A 122 6.07 4.42 -21.74
C TRP A 122 5.03 3.49 -22.37
N LEU A 123 3.79 3.49 -21.85
CA LEU A 123 2.73 2.59 -22.33
C LEU A 123 1.96 3.14 -23.53
N PHE A 124 1.83 4.44 -23.69
CA PHE A 124 0.99 5.02 -24.74
C PHE A 124 1.77 5.85 -25.74
N GLY A 125 2.99 6.29 -25.40
CA GLY A 125 3.81 7.16 -26.24
C GLY A 125 3.32 8.61 -26.32
N ASP A 126 2.01 8.85 -26.14
CA ASP A 126 1.40 10.17 -26.13
C ASP A 126 0.19 10.28 -25.19
N ALA A 127 -0.09 11.51 -24.76
CA ALA A 127 -1.20 11.82 -23.88
C ALA A 127 -2.58 11.54 -24.51
N GLY A 128 -2.74 11.78 -25.81
CA GLY A 128 -4.01 11.63 -26.51
C GLY A 128 -4.47 10.18 -26.55
N SER A 129 -3.56 9.25 -26.84
CA SER A 129 -3.83 7.80 -26.84
C SER A 129 -4.26 7.30 -25.46
N PHE A 130 -3.57 7.74 -24.41
CA PHE A 130 -3.98 7.46 -23.04
C PHE A 130 -5.37 8.03 -22.72
N ILE A 131 -5.62 9.32 -22.99
CA ILE A 131 -6.89 9.99 -22.67
C ILE A 131 -8.06 9.33 -23.40
N ARG A 132 -7.91 8.99 -24.68
CA ARG A 132 -8.96 8.30 -25.45
C ARG A 132 -9.32 6.96 -24.82
N LEU A 133 -8.32 6.13 -24.49
CA LEU A 133 -8.57 4.84 -23.85
C LEU A 133 -9.19 5.02 -22.47
N TYR A 134 -8.62 5.91 -21.65
CA TYR A 134 -9.08 6.17 -20.28
C TYR A 134 -10.54 6.66 -20.24
N ARG A 135 -10.95 7.54 -21.16
CA ARG A 135 -12.34 8.01 -21.28
C ARG A 135 -13.31 6.93 -21.76
N ALA A 136 -12.84 5.97 -22.56
CA ALA A 136 -13.64 4.87 -23.07
C ALA A 136 -13.87 3.73 -22.04
N LEU A 137 -13.15 3.73 -20.92
CA LEU A 137 -13.26 2.68 -19.92
C LEU A 137 -14.60 2.73 -19.14
N PRO A 138 -15.22 1.57 -18.80
CA PRO A 138 -16.50 1.53 -18.09
C PRO A 138 -16.41 2.03 -16.64
N ARG A 139 -16.99 3.20 -16.34
CA ARG A 139 -16.94 3.85 -15.01
C ARG A 139 -17.82 3.18 -13.92
N GLY A 140 -18.65 2.20 -14.29
CA GLY A 140 -19.66 1.58 -13.40
C GLY A 140 -19.28 0.25 -12.73
N LEU A 141 -18.12 -0.33 -13.05
CA LEU A 141 -17.65 -1.55 -12.38
C LEU A 141 -16.87 -1.18 -11.12
N VAL A 142 -17.49 -1.37 -9.95
CA VAL A 142 -16.82 -1.37 -8.64
C VAL A 142 -15.51 -2.17 -8.74
N PRO A 143 -14.40 -1.77 -8.09
CA PRO A 143 -13.22 -2.62 -7.98
C PRO A 143 -13.68 -3.98 -7.45
N SER A 144 -13.66 -5.02 -8.30
CA SER A 144 -13.98 -6.35 -7.81
C SER A 144 -12.99 -6.64 -6.69
N VAL A 145 -13.49 -7.25 -5.61
CA VAL A 145 -12.66 -7.77 -4.52
C VAL A 145 -11.57 -8.73 -5.06
N ASP A 146 -11.72 -9.22 -6.30
CA ASP A 146 -10.73 -10.00 -7.03
C ASP A 146 -9.51 -9.22 -7.55
N ASP A 147 -9.61 -7.92 -7.86
CA ASP A 147 -8.47 -7.12 -8.34
C ASP A 147 -7.40 -6.92 -7.25
N SER A 148 -7.79 -7.06 -5.99
CA SER A 148 -6.88 -7.02 -4.83
C SER A 148 -6.39 -8.41 -4.39
N ARG A 149 -7.08 -9.49 -4.82
CA ARG A 149 -6.78 -10.88 -4.43
C ARG A 149 -6.00 -11.66 -5.48
N ALA A 150 -6.00 -11.24 -6.74
CA ALA A 150 -5.30 -11.92 -7.84
C ALA A 150 -3.76 -11.90 -7.75
N ASP A 151 -3.18 -11.31 -6.70
CA ASP A 151 -1.74 -11.09 -6.57
C ASP A 151 -1.20 -11.41 -5.16
N VAL A 152 -1.74 -12.44 -4.51
CA VAL A 152 -1.01 -13.16 -3.46
C VAL A 152 -0.10 -14.17 -4.16
N VAL A 153 1.19 -13.84 -4.20
CA VAL A 153 2.31 -14.65 -4.72
C VAL A 153 2.39 -14.71 -6.24
N SER A 154 3.55 -14.32 -6.78
CA SER A 154 3.90 -14.51 -8.17
C SER A 154 3.99 -16.01 -8.49
N THR A 155 2.92 -16.57 -9.03
CA THR A 155 2.78 -17.99 -9.45
C THR A 155 3.47 -18.32 -10.78
N HIS A 156 4.19 -17.40 -11.43
CA HIS A 156 4.92 -17.72 -12.66
C HIS A 156 6.19 -18.56 -12.47
N GLU A 157 6.68 -18.70 -11.23
CA GLU A 157 7.58 -19.81 -10.90
C GLU A 157 6.76 -21.09 -10.68
N GLU A 158 5.62 -21.05 -10.00
CA GLU A 158 4.75 -22.21 -9.73
C GLU A 158 4.17 -22.85 -11.00
N ASP A 159 3.71 -22.12 -12.03
CA ASP A 159 3.16 -22.76 -13.25
C ASP A 159 4.23 -23.46 -14.11
N LYS A 160 5.44 -22.87 -14.20
CA LYS A 160 6.58 -23.54 -14.84
C LYS A 160 7.08 -24.69 -13.97
N PHE A 161 7.11 -24.50 -12.66
CA PHE A 161 7.52 -25.50 -11.68
C PHE A 161 6.53 -26.66 -11.64
N ASP A 162 5.24 -26.43 -11.86
CA ASP A 162 4.19 -27.44 -11.88
C ASP A 162 4.21 -28.21 -13.19
N ALA A 163 4.44 -27.55 -14.34
CA ALA A 163 4.70 -28.23 -15.60
C ALA A 163 5.98 -29.08 -15.54
N ILE A 164 7.02 -28.55 -14.90
CA ILE A 164 8.30 -29.25 -14.70
C ILE A 164 8.16 -30.39 -13.67
N ASN A 165 7.40 -30.20 -12.59
CA ASN A 165 7.08 -31.22 -11.58
C ASN A 165 6.24 -32.33 -12.18
N THR A 166 5.25 -32.00 -13.01
CA THR A 166 4.44 -32.98 -13.75
C THR A 166 5.35 -33.86 -14.62
N LYS A 167 6.27 -33.23 -15.37
CA LYS A 167 7.24 -33.94 -16.21
C LYS A 167 8.25 -34.74 -15.40
N LEU A 168 8.66 -34.23 -14.24
CA LEU A 168 9.55 -34.93 -13.31
C LEU A 168 8.88 -36.18 -12.71
N ILE A 169 7.62 -36.06 -12.28
CA ILE A 169 6.79 -37.17 -11.81
C ILE A 169 6.67 -38.24 -12.90
N GLN A 170 6.42 -37.83 -14.15
CA GLN A 170 6.38 -38.77 -15.28
C GLN A 170 7.73 -39.51 -15.46
N LEU A 171 8.84 -38.78 -15.52
CA LEU A 171 10.16 -39.37 -15.75
C LEU A 171 10.60 -40.31 -14.62
N MET A 172 10.28 -39.98 -13.36
CA MET A 172 10.78 -40.73 -12.20
C MET A 172 9.79 -41.77 -11.65
N LYS A 173 8.49 -41.46 -11.54
CA LYS A 173 7.47 -42.40 -11.03
C LYS A 173 6.95 -43.35 -12.12
N THR A 174 6.64 -42.86 -13.32
CA THR A 174 6.07 -43.72 -14.38
C THR A 174 7.12 -44.40 -15.25
N GLU A 175 8.23 -43.73 -15.55
CA GLU A 175 9.29 -44.26 -16.43
C GLU A 175 10.49 -44.84 -15.68
N GLY A 176 10.54 -44.71 -14.34
CA GLY A 176 11.58 -45.30 -13.49
C GLY A 176 13.00 -44.77 -13.75
N LYS A 177 13.16 -43.60 -14.39
CA LYS A 177 14.48 -43.06 -14.76
C LYS A 177 15.22 -42.50 -13.54
N SER A 178 16.54 -42.64 -13.55
CA SER A 178 17.39 -42.07 -12.49
C SER A 178 17.39 -40.54 -12.50
N ALA A 179 17.63 -39.92 -11.33
CA ALA A 179 17.68 -38.45 -11.18
C ALA A 179 18.68 -37.77 -12.12
N ARG A 180 19.75 -38.47 -12.53
CA ARG A 180 20.73 -37.96 -13.50
C ARG A 180 20.17 -37.87 -14.92
N VAL A 181 19.39 -38.87 -15.33
CA VAL A 181 18.74 -38.89 -16.65
C VAL A 181 17.62 -37.85 -16.70
N ALA A 182 16.84 -37.71 -15.62
CA ALA A 182 15.84 -36.66 -15.50
C ALA A 182 16.46 -35.25 -15.57
N ALA A 183 17.59 -35.03 -14.91
CA ALA A 183 18.34 -33.76 -14.97
C ALA A 183 18.80 -33.40 -16.40
N GLN A 184 19.34 -34.39 -17.13
CA GLN A 184 19.76 -34.19 -18.51
C GLN A 184 18.57 -33.88 -19.44
N GLN A 185 17.42 -34.52 -19.24
CA GLN A 185 16.23 -34.32 -20.07
C GLN A 185 15.47 -33.02 -19.75
N LEU A 186 15.61 -32.51 -18.53
CA LEU A 186 14.98 -31.26 -18.07
C LEU A 186 15.91 -30.04 -18.20
N GLY A 187 17.20 -30.24 -18.53
CA GLY A 187 18.17 -29.15 -18.69
C GLY A 187 18.55 -28.46 -17.38
N VAL A 188 18.48 -29.17 -16.25
CA VAL A 188 18.73 -28.66 -14.89
C VAL A 188 19.80 -29.47 -14.19
N ASP A 189 20.44 -28.89 -13.17
CA ASP A 189 21.39 -29.61 -12.35
C ASP A 189 20.75 -30.77 -11.56
N THR A 190 21.52 -31.83 -11.36
CA THR A 190 21.09 -33.03 -10.61
C THR A 190 20.67 -32.73 -9.18
N ALA A 191 21.28 -31.76 -8.50
CA ALA A 191 20.88 -31.38 -7.14
C ALA A 191 19.50 -30.71 -7.11
N THR A 192 19.18 -29.92 -8.14
CA THR A 192 17.87 -29.27 -8.30
C THR A 192 16.77 -30.30 -8.50
N ILE A 193 17.00 -31.29 -9.38
CA ILE A 193 16.07 -32.42 -9.57
C ILE A 193 15.83 -33.19 -8.28
N MET A 194 16.87 -33.41 -7.47
CA MET A 194 16.70 -34.10 -6.18
C MET A 194 15.87 -33.30 -5.17
N VAL A 195 15.95 -31.97 -5.18
CA VAL A 195 15.10 -31.12 -4.33
C VAL A 195 13.64 -31.20 -4.80
N TRP A 196 13.41 -31.17 -6.11
CA TRP A 196 12.05 -31.29 -6.66
C TRP A 196 11.45 -32.67 -6.41
N ALA A 197 12.24 -33.74 -6.57
CA ALA A 197 11.82 -35.10 -6.27
C ALA A 197 11.43 -35.27 -4.78
N ALA A 198 12.20 -34.67 -3.87
CA ALA A 198 11.86 -34.66 -2.44
C ALA A 198 10.57 -33.87 -2.14
N ASN A 199 10.33 -32.76 -2.83
CA ASN A 199 9.08 -32.00 -2.71
C ASN A 199 7.86 -32.75 -3.29
N CYS A 200 8.07 -33.72 -4.19
CA CYS A 200 7.02 -34.53 -4.84
C CYS A 200 6.87 -35.94 -4.22
N ASP A 201 7.39 -36.17 -3.01
CA ASP A 201 7.38 -37.45 -2.29
C ASP A 201 7.98 -38.61 -3.12
N ILE A 202 9.08 -38.36 -3.84
CA ILE A 202 9.82 -39.39 -4.59
C ILE A 202 11.09 -39.72 -3.80
N GLU A 203 11.22 -40.97 -3.34
CA GLU A 203 12.44 -41.46 -2.71
C GLU A 203 13.58 -41.52 -3.73
N VAL A 204 14.56 -40.61 -3.60
CA VAL A 204 15.77 -40.64 -4.41
C VAL A 204 16.91 -41.24 -3.59
N SER A 205 17.37 -42.42 -3.99
CA SER A 205 18.52 -43.08 -3.35
C SER A 205 19.79 -42.21 -3.50
N ARG A 206 20.32 -41.73 -2.37
CA ARG A 206 21.58 -40.98 -2.32
C ARG A 206 22.72 -41.86 -1.86
N ARG A 207 23.90 -41.63 -2.44
CA ARG A 207 25.21 -42.04 -1.89
C ARG A 207 25.93 -40.79 -1.34
N PRO A 208 25.85 -40.47 -0.04
CA PRO A 208 26.50 -39.29 0.52
C PRO A 208 28.01 -39.49 0.62
N LYS A 209 28.82 -38.48 0.29
CA LYS A 209 30.29 -38.50 0.48
C LYS A 209 30.76 -38.08 1.89
N ILE A 210 29.95 -37.38 2.70
CA ILE A 210 30.44 -36.72 3.94
C ILE A 210 29.55 -36.92 5.19
N LEU A 211 28.21 -37.02 5.08
CA LEU A 211 27.35 -37.34 6.24
C LEU A 211 26.93 -38.81 6.24
N LYS A 212 27.45 -39.59 7.20
CA LYS A 212 27.01 -40.96 7.46
C LYS A 212 25.92 -41.00 8.53
N GLY A 213 24.86 -41.77 8.23
CA GLY A 213 23.85 -42.30 9.16
C GLY A 213 23.42 -41.39 10.31
N GLU A 214 23.94 -41.67 11.50
CA GLU A 214 23.50 -41.08 12.77
C GLU A 214 23.57 -39.55 12.81
N ARG A 215 24.65 -38.94 12.29
CA ARG A 215 24.79 -37.48 12.30
C ARG A 215 23.74 -36.77 11.44
N ARG A 216 23.30 -37.42 10.35
CA ARG A 216 22.22 -36.89 9.50
C ARG A 216 20.88 -36.99 10.22
N SER A 217 20.60 -38.14 10.85
CA SER A 217 19.37 -38.35 11.62
C SER A 217 19.24 -37.37 12.77
N LEU A 218 20.33 -37.11 13.51
CA LEU A 218 20.38 -36.12 14.59
C LEU A 218 20.13 -34.69 14.07
N LEU A 219 20.79 -34.30 12.98
CA LEU A 219 20.55 -32.99 12.35
C LEU A 219 19.09 -32.83 11.91
N ILE A 220 18.49 -33.86 11.30
CA ILE A 220 17.09 -33.85 10.89
C ILE A 220 16.17 -33.69 12.11
N ALA A 221 16.42 -34.44 13.19
CA ALA A 221 15.63 -34.32 14.41
C ALA A 221 15.72 -32.89 15.00
N SER A 222 16.91 -32.31 15.10
CA SER A 222 17.09 -30.95 15.61
C SER A 222 16.47 -29.89 14.71
N LEU A 223 16.51 -30.06 13.39
CA LEU A 223 15.82 -29.18 12.45
C LEU A 223 14.29 -29.35 12.51
N ARG A 224 13.75 -30.55 12.73
CA ARG A 224 12.31 -30.73 12.98
C ARG A 224 11.85 -29.96 14.23
N CYS A 225 12.71 -29.84 15.23
CA CYS A 225 12.49 -29.03 16.43
C CYS A 225 12.74 -27.52 16.23
N GLY A 226 12.92 -27.03 14.99
CA GLY A 226 13.01 -25.60 14.70
C GLY A 226 14.35 -24.94 15.05
N MET A 227 15.44 -25.72 15.17
CA MET A 227 16.79 -25.17 15.38
C MET A 227 17.17 -24.19 14.26
N ASP A 228 17.86 -23.10 14.62
CA ASP A 228 18.31 -22.12 13.65
C ASP A 228 19.39 -22.72 12.71
N LYS A 229 19.46 -22.23 11.47
CA LYS A 229 20.41 -22.72 10.46
C LYS A 229 21.85 -22.48 10.89
N ASP A 230 22.12 -21.34 11.51
CA ASP A 230 23.47 -20.95 11.95
C ASP A 230 23.88 -21.78 13.17
N ILE A 231 22.96 -21.97 14.11
CA ILE A 231 23.16 -22.81 15.29
C ILE A 231 23.38 -24.27 14.88
N ALA A 232 22.58 -24.79 13.93
CA ALA A 232 22.77 -26.14 13.41
C ALA A 232 24.10 -26.29 12.67
N ALA A 233 24.50 -25.30 11.86
CA ALA A 233 25.79 -25.31 11.18
C ALA A 233 26.95 -25.40 12.18
N GLN A 234 26.91 -24.60 13.24
CA GLN A 234 27.94 -24.59 14.29
C GLN A 234 27.95 -25.89 15.12
N THR A 235 26.76 -26.38 15.53
CA THR A 235 26.62 -27.56 16.41
C THR A 235 27.13 -28.83 15.74
N TYR A 236 26.86 -28.99 14.44
CA TYR A 236 27.23 -30.19 13.68
C TYR A 236 28.55 -30.04 12.91
N GLY A 237 29.18 -28.86 12.94
CA GLY A 237 30.43 -28.58 12.23
C GLY A 237 30.29 -28.62 10.71
N ILE A 238 29.19 -28.09 10.17
CA ILE A 238 28.85 -28.17 8.74
C ILE A 238 28.56 -26.75 8.21
N SER A 239 28.73 -26.51 6.91
CA SER A 239 28.33 -25.25 6.29
C SER A 239 26.81 -25.03 6.33
N ILE A 240 26.40 -23.77 6.45
CA ILE A 240 24.99 -23.32 6.38
C ILE A 240 24.33 -23.77 5.06
N VAL A 241 25.11 -23.84 3.98
CA VAL A 241 24.65 -24.34 2.67
C VAL A 241 24.23 -25.79 2.77
N THR A 242 25.00 -26.64 3.46
CA THR A 242 24.66 -28.05 3.68
C THR A 242 23.42 -28.20 4.55
N VAL A 243 23.25 -27.38 5.60
CA VAL A 243 22.03 -27.37 6.42
C VAL A 243 20.81 -27.01 5.56
N THR A 244 20.94 -26.00 4.71
CA THR A 244 19.89 -25.57 3.78
C THR A 244 19.58 -26.65 2.74
N GLN A 245 20.59 -27.37 2.25
CA GLN A 245 20.39 -28.51 1.36
C GLN A 245 19.66 -29.66 2.05
N VAL A 246 19.96 -29.95 3.32
CA VAL A 246 19.24 -30.96 4.10
C VAL A 246 17.77 -30.58 4.24
N LEU A 247 17.47 -29.34 4.65
CA LEU A 247 16.10 -28.82 4.76
C LEU A 247 15.29 -28.97 3.46
N ARG A 248 15.93 -28.77 2.30
CA ARG A 248 15.29 -28.84 0.98
C ARG A 248 15.26 -30.26 0.39
N SER A 249 16.05 -31.19 0.92
CA SER A 249 16.17 -32.56 0.40
C SER A 249 15.35 -33.59 1.17
N GLU A 250 14.92 -33.25 2.37
CA GLU A 250 14.18 -34.15 3.25
C GLU A 250 12.68 -33.83 3.17
N ILE A 251 11.89 -34.85 2.88
CA ILE A 251 10.45 -34.77 2.70
C ILE A 251 9.80 -34.20 3.96
N GLY A 252 9.01 -33.12 3.81
CA GLY A 252 8.26 -32.47 4.91
C GLY A 252 9.10 -31.78 5.99
N LEU A 253 10.44 -31.88 5.95
CA LEU A 253 11.32 -31.29 6.96
C LEU A 253 11.27 -29.75 6.93
N HIS A 254 11.19 -29.15 5.75
CA HIS A 254 11.12 -27.71 5.60
C HIS A 254 9.86 -27.13 6.25
N GLU A 255 8.70 -27.73 5.97
CA GLU A 255 7.42 -27.29 6.55
C GLU A 255 7.37 -27.54 8.06
N ALA A 256 7.85 -28.69 8.54
CA ALA A 256 7.96 -28.97 9.97
C ALA A 256 8.85 -27.94 10.70
N TRP A 257 10.01 -27.61 10.13
CA TRP A 257 10.92 -26.60 10.66
C TRP A 257 10.27 -25.21 10.69
N LYS A 258 9.58 -24.81 9.61
CA LYS A 258 8.88 -23.53 9.48
C LYS A 258 7.72 -23.42 10.47
N GLN A 259 6.93 -24.48 10.63
CA GLN A 259 5.83 -24.53 11.59
C GLN A 259 6.36 -24.45 13.03
N CYS A 260 7.39 -25.22 13.37
CA CYS A 260 7.98 -25.19 14.71
C CYS A 260 8.54 -23.80 15.06
N ARG A 261 9.19 -23.13 14.11
CA ARG A 261 9.66 -21.75 14.31
C ARG A 261 8.52 -20.75 14.43
N LYS A 262 7.49 -20.86 13.58
CA LYS A 262 6.30 -20.02 13.69
C LYS A 262 5.64 -20.18 15.06
N GLU A 263 5.58 -21.40 15.57
CA GLU A 263 5.07 -21.71 16.91
C GLU A 263 5.96 -21.09 18.00
N ARG A 264 7.29 -21.22 17.90
CA ARG A 264 8.21 -20.62 18.87
C ARG A 264 8.12 -19.10 18.90
N GLU A 265 8.05 -18.45 17.75
CA GLU A 265 7.85 -17.00 17.67
C GLU A 265 6.46 -16.59 18.19
N ARG A 266 5.43 -17.42 17.97
CA ARG A 266 4.10 -17.24 18.57
C ARG A 266 4.19 -17.25 20.09
N THR A 267 4.79 -18.28 20.66
CA THR A 267 4.98 -18.43 22.10
C THR A 267 5.76 -17.24 22.67
N LYS A 268 6.90 -16.90 22.07
CA LYS A 268 7.72 -15.76 22.50
C LYS A 268 6.97 -14.43 22.46
N ALA A 269 6.21 -14.18 21.38
CA ALA A 269 5.44 -12.95 21.24
C ALA A 269 4.27 -12.91 22.23
N ARG A 270 3.58 -14.03 22.45
CA ARG A 270 2.52 -14.17 23.46
C ARG A 270 3.05 -13.98 24.88
N GLU A 271 4.17 -14.62 25.23
CA GLU A 271 4.85 -14.45 26.53
C GLU A 271 5.28 -13.00 26.73
N GLY A 272 5.94 -12.38 25.74
CA GLY A 272 6.33 -10.98 25.79
C GLY A 272 5.14 -10.03 25.98
N TRP A 273 3.99 -10.34 25.36
CA TRP A 273 2.76 -9.57 25.53
C TRP A 273 2.11 -9.80 26.90
N CYS A 274 2.05 -11.06 27.38
CA CYS A 274 1.52 -11.40 28.70
C CYS A 274 2.35 -10.80 29.84
N MET A 275 3.69 -10.81 29.73
CA MET A 275 4.57 -10.16 30.71
C MET A 275 4.31 -8.66 30.78
N LEU A 276 4.17 -8.00 29.62
CA LEU A 276 3.81 -6.58 29.58
C LEU A 276 2.44 -6.30 30.21
N LEU A 277 1.45 -7.16 30.00
CA LEU A 277 0.15 -7.02 30.64
C LEU A 277 0.22 -7.23 32.15
N ALA A 278 1.04 -8.15 32.62
CA ALA A 278 1.24 -8.38 34.06
C ALA A 278 1.95 -7.19 34.72
N GLU A 279 2.97 -6.62 34.08
CA GLU A 279 3.75 -5.49 34.60
C GLU A 279 3.02 -4.14 34.47
N HIS A 280 2.16 -4.00 33.46
CA HIS A 280 1.60 -2.71 33.03
C HIS A 280 0.09 -2.78 32.69
N GLY A 281 -0.67 -3.66 33.34
CA GLY A 281 -2.10 -3.91 33.02
C GLY A 281 -3.05 -2.70 33.10
N ASN A 282 -2.66 -1.63 33.80
CA ASN A 282 -3.43 -0.37 33.91
C ASN A 282 -3.04 0.70 32.87
N ILE A 283 -2.07 0.41 32.01
CA ILE A 283 -1.56 1.35 31.02
C ILE A 283 -2.33 1.17 29.70
N GLY A 284 -2.75 2.28 29.09
CA GLY A 284 -3.48 2.25 27.83
C GLY A 284 -2.70 1.53 26.70
N ILE A 285 -3.43 0.82 25.84
CA ILE A 285 -2.92 0.02 24.71
C ILE A 285 -1.87 0.75 23.88
N LYS A 286 -2.00 2.08 23.72
CA LYS A 286 -1.06 2.91 22.96
C LYS A 286 0.37 2.87 23.55
N LEU A 287 0.50 2.88 24.87
CA LEU A 287 1.81 2.84 25.53
C LEU A 287 2.34 1.40 25.64
N LEU A 288 1.47 0.40 25.82
CA LEU A 288 1.86 -1.02 25.72
C LEU A 288 2.47 -1.36 24.35
N ARG A 289 1.93 -0.79 23.27
CA ARG A 289 2.48 -0.93 21.91
C ARG A 289 3.87 -0.33 21.76
N SER A 290 4.19 0.76 22.47
CA SER A 290 5.52 1.36 22.41
C SER A 290 6.55 0.62 23.25
N LEU A 291 6.14 -0.12 24.29
CA LEU A 291 7.07 -0.87 25.15
C LEU A 291 7.65 -2.11 24.45
N ASN A 292 6.84 -2.82 23.66
CA ASN A 292 7.34 -3.92 22.81
C ASN A 292 6.69 -3.91 21.42
N PRO A 293 7.20 -3.05 20.52
CA PRO A 293 6.65 -2.94 19.16
C PRO A 293 6.84 -4.23 18.36
N ALA A 294 7.90 -5.00 18.64
CA ALA A 294 8.21 -6.24 17.94
C ALA A 294 7.17 -7.34 18.23
N ALA A 295 6.86 -7.59 19.50
CA ALA A 295 5.85 -8.57 19.90
C ALA A 295 4.45 -8.20 19.36
N TYR A 296 4.06 -6.92 19.50
CA TYR A 296 2.78 -6.45 18.98
C TYR A 296 2.68 -6.58 17.46
N ALA A 297 3.70 -6.16 16.72
CA ALA A 297 3.70 -6.22 15.26
C ALA A 297 3.72 -7.66 14.74
N TRP A 298 4.33 -8.59 15.48
CA TRP A 298 4.30 -10.00 15.13
C TRP A 298 2.90 -10.60 15.36
N LEU A 299 2.31 -10.39 16.55
CA LEU A 299 0.97 -10.88 16.89
C LEU A 299 -0.11 -10.28 15.97
N TYR A 300 -0.02 -9.00 15.65
CA TYR A 300 -0.96 -8.34 14.74
C TYR A 300 -1.00 -9.01 13.36
N ARG A 301 0.16 -9.42 12.83
CA ARG A 301 0.27 -10.02 11.48
C ARG A 301 -0.04 -11.52 11.46
N ASN A 302 0.25 -12.24 12.55
CA ASN A 302 0.25 -13.70 12.55
C ASN A 302 -0.81 -14.33 13.48
N ASP A 303 -1.30 -13.60 14.49
CA ASP A 303 -2.14 -14.13 15.58
C ASP A 303 -3.10 -13.07 16.14
N TRP A 304 -3.83 -12.42 15.22
CA TRP A 304 -4.73 -11.31 15.53
C TRP A 304 -5.85 -11.68 16.51
N GLN A 305 -6.42 -12.89 16.38
CA GLN A 305 -7.53 -13.34 17.21
C GLN A 305 -7.10 -13.49 18.68
N TRP A 306 -5.92 -14.08 18.93
CA TRP A 306 -5.37 -14.17 20.28
C TRP A 306 -5.05 -12.78 20.84
N LEU A 307 -4.49 -11.89 20.01
CA LEU A 307 -4.20 -10.51 20.41
C LEU A 307 -5.49 -9.80 20.85
N GLN A 308 -6.59 -9.93 20.09
CA GLN A 308 -7.90 -9.33 20.42
C GLN A 308 -8.47 -9.79 21.76
N GLN A 309 -8.32 -11.07 22.08
CA GLN A 309 -8.79 -11.66 23.35
C GLN A 309 -7.91 -11.25 24.55
N ASN A 310 -6.64 -10.90 24.29
CA ASN A 310 -5.66 -10.51 25.30
C ASN A 310 -5.31 -9.02 25.21
N LEU A 311 -6.27 -8.16 24.83
CA LEU A 311 -6.14 -6.73 25.13
C LEU A 311 -6.59 -6.52 26.57
N PRO A 312 -5.94 -5.60 27.32
CA PRO A 312 -6.48 -5.19 28.59
C PRO A 312 -7.89 -4.68 28.34
N ASP A 313 -8.83 -5.08 29.20
CA ASP A 313 -10.19 -4.54 29.16
C ASP A 313 -10.05 -3.03 29.03
N ARG A 314 -10.75 -2.46 28.04
CA ARG A 314 -10.91 -1.02 27.97
C ARG A 314 -11.59 -0.65 29.28
N GLY A 315 -10.80 -0.25 30.27
CA GLY A 315 -11.29 -0.01 31.62
C GLY A 315 -12.59 0.77 31.53
N ALA A 316 -13.67 0.14 31.99
CA ALA A 316 -14.87 0.82 32.40
C ALA A 316 -14.44 1.78 33.54
N GLY A 317 -13.98 2.98 33.14
CA GLY A 317 -13.29 3.93 34.02
C GLY A 317 -12.10 4.54 33.27
N LYS A 318 -12.24 5.67 32.59
CA LYS A 318 -13.09 6.82 32.88
C LYS A 318 -14.18 6.91 31.83
N CYS A 319 -15.39 7.32 32.21
CA CYS A 319 -16.22 8.11 31.30
C CYS A 319 -15.27 9.08 30.61
N SER A 320 -15.00 8.87 29.32
CA SER A 320 -14.29 9.88 28.58
C SER A 320 -15.19 11.10 28.66
N VAL A 321 -14.74 12.12 29.37
CA VAL A 321 -15.10 13.49 29.04
C VAL A 321 -14.49 13.72 27.65
N GLY A 322 -15.15 13.14 26.66
CA GLY A 322 -14.62 12.83 25.34
C GLY A 322 -15.76 12.34 24.49
N GLY A 323 -16.51 13.21 23.80
CA GLY A 323 -16.60 14.64 24.03
C GLY A 323 -17.94 14.95 24.67
N ALA A 324 -18.09 16.13 25.25
CA ALA A 324 -19.37 16.79 25.10
C ALA A 324 -19.71 16.64 23.61
N ARG A 325 -20.76 15.87 23.29
CA ARG A 325 -21.49 15.94 22.02
C ARG A 325 -21.48 17.42 21.71
N ILE A 326 -20.64 17.87 20.77
CA ILE A 326 -20.32 19.31 20.64
C ILE A 326 -21.68 19.98 20.68
N ALA A 327 -21.95 20.74 21.76
CA ALA A 327 -23.28 21.20 22.05
C ALA A 327 -23.56 22.34 21.07
N TRP A 328 -23.77 21.96 19.81
CA TRP A 328 -23.99 22.86 18.69
C TRP A 328 -25.20 23.72 19.03
N ASP A 329 -26.22 23.15 19.67
CA ASP A 329 -27.37 23.88 20.20
C ASP A 329 -26.97 24.97 21.20
N GLN A 330 -26.13 24.64 22.20
CA GLN A 330 -25.72 25.60 23.22
C GLN A 330 -24.76 26.66 22.66
N ARG A 331 -23.91 26.27 21.69
CA ARG A 331 -23.04 27.20 20.97
C ARG A 331 -23.82 28.09 20.01
N ASP A 332 -24.85 27.57 19.37
CA ASP A 332 -25.73 28.31 18.48
C ASP A 332 -26.54 29.34 19.27
N ILE A 333 -27.05 28.98 20.45
CA ILE A 333 -27.70 29.91 21.37
C ILE A 333 -26.72 31.01 21.84
N ALA A 334 -25.52 30.64 22.29
CA ALA A 334 -24.54 31.61 22.78
C ALA A 334 -24.09 32.57 21.66
N LEU A 335 -23.83 32.04 20.46
CA LEU A 335 -23.39 32.82 19.31
C LEU A 335 -24.53 33.69 18.76
N SER A 336 -25.78 33.19 18.73
CA SER A 336 -26.95 33.99 18.32
C SER A 336 -27.16 35.18 19.26
N MET A 337 -27.03 34.97 20.57
CA MET A 337 -27.12 36.05 21.57
C MET A 337 -26.01 37.09 21.40
N ALA A 338 -24.77 36.65 21.16
CA ALA A 338 -23.64 37.55 20.93
C ALA A 338 -23.81 38.39 19.66
N VAL A 339 -24.31 37.77 18.57
CA VAL A 339 -24.59 38.47 17.31
C VAL A 339 -25.77 39.43 17.46
N GLU A 340 -26.81 39.08 18.21
CA GLU A 340 -27.95 39.97 18.47
C GLU A 340 -27.55 41.19 19.30
N ALA A 341 -26.73 41.00 20.35
CA ALA A 341 -26.17 42.07 21.15
C ALA A 341 -25.29 43.01 20.30
N ALA A 342 -24.42 42.45 19.45
CA ALA A 342 -23.60 43.23 18.53
C ALA A 342 -24.45 44.02 17.52
N ALA A 343 -25.50 43.40 16.97
CA ALA A 343 -26.42 44.08 16.04
C ALA A 343 -27.18 45.22 16.73
N LEU A 344 -27.58 45.08 17.99
CA LEU A 344 -28.22 46.13 18.79
C LEU A 344 -27.23 47.27 19.10
N ALA A 345 -25.99 46.96 19.48
CA ALA A 345 -24.95 47.96 19.74
C ALA A 345 -24.59 48.77 18.48
N ILE A 346 -24.48 48.12 17.32
CA ILE A 346 -24.24 48.81 16.05
C ILE A 346 -25.45 49.66 15.66
N SER A 347 -26.67 49.19 15.95
CA SER A 347 -27.91 49.92 15.67
C SER A 347 -28.13 51.11 16.59
N SER A 348 -27.64 51.09 17.84
CA SER A 348 -27.73 52.22 18.76
C SER A 348 -26.74 53.33 18.41
N ILE A 349 -25.55 52.96 17.92
CA ILE A 349 -24.50 53.91 17.53
C ILE A 349 -24.79 54.55 16.16
N ASN A 350 -25.22 53.74 15.17
CA ASN A 350 -25.39 54.21 13.79
C ASN A 350 -26.85 54.51 13.40
N GLY A 351 -27.78 54.51 14.36
CA GLY A 351 -29.20 54.78 14.13
C GLY A 351 -29.83 53.87 13.05
N ARG A 352 -30.55 54.45 12.09
CA ARG A 352 -31.34 53.75 11.04
C ARG A 352 -30.52 53.21 9.86
N SER A 353 -29.18 53.14 9.97
CA SER A 353 -28.32 52.65 8.89
C SER A 353 -28.37 51.12 8.76
N THR A 354 -28.11 50.60 7.55
CA THR A 354 -28.07 49.15 7.32
C THR A 354 -26.82 48.54 7.93
N ILE A 355 -27.00 47.49 8.74
CA ILE A 355 -25.90 46.73 9.30
C ILE A 355 -25.29 45.89 8.18
N ARG A 356 -23.97 46.02 7.97
CA ARG A 356 -23.22 45.18 7.03
C ARG A 356 -22.55 44.05 7.78
N LEU A 357 -22.45 42.89 7.14
CA LEU A 357 -21.97 41.66 7.74
C LEU A 357 -20.54 41.78 8.35
N TRP A 358 -19.67 42.60 7.75
CA TRP A 358 -18.34 42.85 8.29
C TRP A 358 -18.33 43.60 9.64
N GLN A 359 -19.36 44.41 9.92
CA GLN A 359 -19.47 45.13 11.20
C GLN A 359 -19.77 44.16 12.35
N LEU A 360 -20.51 43.08 12.06
CA LEU A 360 -20.75 42.00 13.02
C LEU A 360 -19.45 41.20 13.29
N TYR A 361 -18.57 41.03 12.31
CA TYR A 361 -17.28 40.35 12.50
C TYR A 361 -16.32 41.09 13.42
N GLN A 362 -16.34 42.43 13.39
CA GLN A 362 -15.49 43.23 14.26
C GLN A 362 -15.92 43.13 15.73
N GLN A 363 -17.21 42.96 15.99
CA GLN A 363 -17.77 42.84 17.34
C GLN A 363 -17.81 41.40 17.85
N VAL A 364 -17.90 40.41 16.95
CA VAL A 364 -17.88 38.98 17.29
C VAL A 364 -16.83 38.25 16.44
N PRO A 365 -15.54 38.28 16.83
CA PRO A 365 -14.46 37.63 16.07
C PRO A 365 -14.64 36.11 15.91
N GLU A 366 -15.30 35.46 16.87
CA GLU A 366 -15.61 34.03 16.85
C GLU A 366 -16.54 33.64 15.69
N LEU A 367 -17.39 34.58 15.24
CA LEU A 367 -18.29 34.36 14.10
C LEU A 367 -17.50 34.11 12.81
N LYS A 368 -16.36 34.78 12.60
CA LYS A 368 -15.53 34.67 11.40
C LYS A 368 -15.01 33.24 11.19
N ALA A 369 -14.63 32.56 12.27
CA ALA A 369 -14.13 31.18 12.21
C ALA A 369 -15.25 30.14 11.99
N LYS A 370 -16.52 30.54 12.16
CA LYS A 370 -17.69 29.64 12.10
C LYS A 370 -18.53 29.81 10.83
N LEU A 371 -18.16 30.73 9.93
CA LEU A 371 -18.87 30.99 8.68
C LEU A 371 -18.93 29.78 7.74
N SER A 372 -17.89 28.96 7.71
CA SER A 372 -17.83 27.74 6.87
C SER A 372 -18.72 26.61 7.37
N VAL A 373 -19.30 26.75 8.57
CA VAL A 373 -20.13 25.72 9.24
C VAL A 373 -21.46 26.33 9.73
N LEU A 374 -21.93 27.38 9.06
CA LEU A 374 -23.18 28.09 9.37
C LEU A 374 -24.42 27.19 9.20
N ASP A 375 -24.33 26.18 8.33
CA ASP A 375 -25.33 25.13 8.13
C ASP A 375 -25.68 24.35 9.42
N ARG A 376 -24.76 24.36 10.40
CA ARG A 376 -24.94 23.69 11.70
C ARG A 376 -25.35 24.64 12.83
N LEU A 377 -25.61 25.92 12.52
CA LEU A 377 -25.94 26.99 13.47
C LEU A 377 -27.19 27.79 13.02
N PRO A 378 -28.37 27.15 12.99
CA PRO A 378 -29.59 27.74 12.42
C PRO A 378 -30.10 28.99 13.15
N LEU A 379 -29.91 29.11 14.47
CA LEU A 379 -30.33 30.29 15.24
C LEU A 379 -29.42 31.48 14.93
N THR A 380 -28.11 31.27 14.91
CA THR A 380 -27.13 32.30 14.56
C THR A 380 -27.37 32.78 13.13
N GLN A 381 -27.61 31.87 12.19
CA GLN A 381 -27.92 32.21 10.80
C GLN A 381 -29.16 33.12 10.71
N ARG A 382 -30.25 32.77 11.40
CA ARG A 382 -31.49 33.58 11.42
C ARG A 382 -31.28 34.98 12.00
N VAL A 383 -30.45 35.12 13.04
CA VAL A 383 -30.15 36.42 13.65
C VAL A 383 -29.32 37.28 12.70
N ILE A 384 -28.34 36.71 11.99
CA ILE A 384 -27.56 37.41 10.97
C ILE A 384 -28.48 37.89 9.85
N GLU A 385 -29.29 37.00 9.30
CA GLU A 385 -30.26 37.35 8.24
C GLU A 385 -31.21 38.46 8.70
N ARG A 386 -31.75 38.38 9.92
CA ARG A 386 -32.61 39.43 10.51
C ARG A 386 -31.87 40.76 10.68
N ALA A 387 -30.63 40.74 11.16
CA ALA A 387 -29.82 41.94 11.36
C ALA A 387 -29.48 42.64 10.03
N LEU A 388 -29.21 41.86 8.98
CA LEU A 388 -28.95 42.36 7.63
C LEU A 388 -30.23 42.82 6.91
N ASN A 389 -31.37 42.13 7.12
CA ASN A 389 -32.65 42.39 6.46
C ASN A 389 -33.54 43.44 7.15
N ARG A 390 -33.07 44.11 8.22
CA ARG A 390 -33.85 45.10 9.01
C ARG A 390 -34.41 46.29 8.20
N ARG A 391 -34.07 46.46 6.91
CA ARG A 391 -34.74 47.41 6.00
C ARG A 391 -35.96 46.86 5.26
N SER A 392 -36.13 45.55 5.10
CA SER A 392 -37.20 45.00 4.25
C SER A 392 -38.54 44.84 4.97
N ALA A 393 -38.56 44.74 6.31
CA ALA A 393 -39.77 44.37 7.05
C ALA A 393 -40.67 45.54 7.47
N ARG A 394 -40.27 46.81 7.23
CA ARG A 394 -41.05 47.99 7.65
C ARG A 394 -41.51 48.92 6.53
N SER A 395 -41.24 48.60 5.26
CA SER A 395 -41.85 49.33 4.14
C SER A 395 -43.30 48.90 3.82
N HIS A 396 -43.88 48.02 4.64
CA HIS A 396 -45.26 47.51 4.50
C HIS A 396 -46.15 47.82 5.72
N SER A 397 -45.73 48.69 6.64
CA SER A 397 -46.53 49.10 7.81
C SER A 397 -46.59 50.61 8.00
N GLY A 398 -46.76 51.32 6.88
CA GLY A 398 -47.06 52.75 6.85
C GLY A 398 -48.09 53.02 5.76
N ASP A 399 -49.28 52.45 5.90
CA ASP A 399 -50.52 52.87 5.23
C ASP A 399 -51.73 52.20 5.92
N LEU A 400 -51.90 52.49 7.20
CA LEU A 400 -53.18 52.35 7.89
C LEU A 400 -53.28 53.50 8.89
N LEU A 401 -54.11 54.49 8.51
CA LEU A 401 -54.47 55.74 9.21
C LEU A 401 -53.54 56.95 8.95
N GLY A 402 -53.95 57.79 8.01
CA GLY A 402 -53.52 59.19 7.88
C GLY A 402 -53.34 59.64 6.46
#